data_AF-A0A2K3M7H0-F1
#
_entry.id   AF-A0A2K3M7H0-F1
#
_cell.length_a   1.000
_cell.length_b   1.000
_cell.length_c   1.000
_cell.angle_alpha   90.00
_cell.angle_beta   90.00
_cell.angle_gamma   90.00
#
_symmetry.space_group_name_H-M   'P 1'
#
loop_
_entity.id
_entity.type
_entity.pdbx_description
1 polymer ?
#
loop_
_entity_poly.entity_id
_entity_poly.type
_entity_poly.pdbx_seq_one_letter_code
_entity_poly.pdbx_strand_id
1 'polypeptide(L)'
;KLLDQTSDDFHKTLHTAIRCINDHKKYYEKVLRNAIKKFGTDEDGLTRVIVTRAEKDLRDIKELYYKRNSVHLEDAVSKEISGDYKKFILTLLGKQD
;
A
#
# COMPACT_ATOMS: atom_id res chain seq x y z
N LYS A 1 17.74 6.31 -26.30
CA LYS A 1 17.68 5.84 -24.90
C LYS A 1 16.75 6.72 -24.05
N LEU A 2 16.91 8.05 -24.03
CA LEU A 2 16.00 8.95 -23.29
C LEU A 2 14.52 8.90 -23.77
N LEU A 3 14.28 8.97 -25.08
CA LEU A 3 12.90 8.94 -25.63
C LEU A 3 12.13 7.63 -25.35
N ASP A 4 12.86 6.52 -25.21
CA ASP A 4 12.29 5.19 -24.95
C ASP A 4 11.87 5.04 -23.48
N GLN A 5 12.66 5.61 -22.56
CA GLN A 5 12.29 5.70 -21.14
C GLN A 5 11.07 6.58 -20.89
N THR A 6 10.95 7.71 -21.61
CA THR A 6 9.77 8.60 -21.47
C THR A 6 8.49 7.91 -21.94
N SER A 7 8.57 7.13 -23.02
CA SER A 7 7.44 6.33 -23.50
C SER A 7 7.01 5.29 -22.45
N ASP A 8 7.96 4.54 -21.91
CA ASP A 8 7.70 3.52 -20.89
C ASP A 8 7.09 4.11 -19.60
N ASP A 9 7.62 5.24 -19.12
CA ASP A 9 7.09 5.91 -17.93
C ASP A 9 5.69 6.52 -18.15
N PHE A 10 5.42 7.06 -19.34
CA PHE A 10 4.08 7.50 -19.71
C PHE A 10 3.09 6.32 -19.70
N HIS A 11 3.46 5.19 -20.33
CA HIS A 11 2.64 3.98 -20.35
C HIS A 11 2.36 3.44 -18.93
N LYS A 12 3.37 3.40 -18.04
CA LYS A 12 3.20 2.99 -16.64
C LYS A 12 2.26 3.93 -15.88
N THR A 13 2.41 5.23 -16.08
CA THR A 13 1.58 6.24 -15.40
C THR A 13 0.14 6.16 -15.88
N LEU A 14 -0.09 6.05 -17.18
CA LEU A 14 -1.41 5.88 -17.78
C LEU A 14 -2.08 4.59 -17.27
N HIS A 15 -1.37 3.47 -17.27
CA HIS A 15 -1.90 2.22 -16.74
C HIS A 15 -2.25 2.34 -15.25
N THR A 16 -1.45 3.07 -14.48
CA THR A 16 -1.73 3.32 -13.06
C THR A 16 -3.00 4.14 -12.89
N ALA A 17 -3.19 5.21 -13.66
CA ALA A 17 -4.42 6.00 -13.65
C ALA A 17 -5.66 5.15 -13.97
N ILE A 18 -5.60 4.33 -15.02
CA ILE A 18 -6.70 3.40 -15.38
C ILE A 18 -7.02 2.44 -14.24
N ARG A 19 -6.00 1.89 -13.55
CA ARG A 19 -6.24 1.02 -12.37
C ARG A 19 -6.94 1.76 -11.24
N CYS A 20 -6.52 3.00 -10.95
CA CYS A 20 -7.16 3.82 -9.91
C CYS A 20 -8.63 4.12 -10.23
N ILE A 21 -8.95 4.40 -11.51
CA ILE A 21 -10.33 4.65 -11.95
C ILE A 21 -11.19 3.39 -11.85
N ASN A 22 -10.67 2.25 -12.27
CA ASN A 22 -11.44 1.00 -12.30
C ASN A 22 -11.67 0.40 -10.92
N ASP A 23 -10.63 0.36 -10.07
CA ASP A 23 -10.71 -0.19 -8.71
C ASP A 23 -9.57 0.39 -7.85
N HIS A 24 -9.82 1.56 -7.26
CA HIS A 24 -8.86 2.24 -6.40
C HIS A 24 -8.46 1.40 -5.18
N LYS A 25 -9.37 0.59 -4.63
CA LYS A 25 -9.08 -0.25 -3.44
C LYS A 25 -8.06 -1.33 -3.78
N LYS A 26 -8.21 -1.98 -4.94
CA LYS A 26 -7.26 -2.96 -5.46
C LYS A 26 -5.92 -2.32 -5.83
N TYR A 27 -5.92 -1.07 -6.31
CA TYR A 27 -4.67 -0.33 -6.48
C TYR A 27 -3.95 -0.13 -5.14
N TYR A 28 -4.64 0.38 -4.12
CA TYR A 28 -4.04 0.61 -2.80
C TYR A 28 -3.57 -0.69 -2.13
N GLU A 29 -4.35 -1.77 -2.20
CA GLU A 29 -3.91 -3.11 -1.75
C GLU A 29 -2.60 -3.51 -2.43
N LYS A 30 -2.51 -3.34 -3.75
CA LYS A 30 -1.30 -3.69 -4.50
C LYS A 30 -0.11 -2.84 -4.08
N VAL A 31 -0.31 -1.55 -3.80
CA VAL A 31 0.75 -0.66 -3.29
C VAL A 31 1.25 -1.17 -1.94
N LEU A 32 0.34 -1.45 -0.98
CA LEU A 32 0.69 -1.98 0.34
C LEU A 32 1.45 -3.31 0.25
N ARG A 33 0.95 -4.24 -0.56
CA ARG A 33 1.61 -5.54 -0.76
C ARG A 33 3.00 -5.39 -1.34
N ASN A 34 3.18 -4.50 -2.32
CA ASN A 34 4.48 -4.25 -2.93
C ASN A 34 5.43 -3.55 -1.95
N ALA A 35 4.90 -2.71 -1.05
CA ALA A 35 5.70 -2.04 -0.04
C ALA A 35 6.23 -2.98 1.03
N ILE A 36 5.48 -4.05 1.33
CA ILE A 36 5.82 -5.08 2.33
C ILE A 36 6.69 -6.20 1.72
N LYS A 37 6.49 -6.59 0.45
CA LYS A 37 7.16 -7.76 -0.16
C LYS A 37 8.57 -7.53 -0.70
N LYS A 38 9.02 -6.28 -0.87
CA LYS A 38 10.34 -6.01 -1.46
C LYS A 38 11.45 -6.30 -0.44
N PHE A 39 12.70 -6.41 -0.89
CA PHE A 39 13.84 -6.44 0.04
C PHE A 39 13.87 -5.10 0.79
N GLY A 40 13.45 -5.11 2.04
CA GLY A 40 13.17 -3.91 2.82
C GLY A 40 11.77 -3.32 2.55
N THR A 41 11.38 -2.36 3.37
CA THR A 41 10.05 -1.75 3.34
C THR A 41 10.06 -0.46 2.54
N ASP A 42 9.14 -0.32 1.57
CA ASP A 42 8.84 0.98 0.96
C ASP A 42 7.96 1.79 1.93
N GLU A 43 8.60 2.45 2.89
CA GLU A 43 7.93 3.19 3.96
C GLU A 43 7.09 4.35 3.41
N ASP A 44 7.50 4.99 2.32
CA ASP A 44 6.75 6.06 1.66
C ASP A 44 5.45 5.53 1.06
N GLY A 45 5.52 4.41 0.33
CA GLY A 45 4.35 3.72 -0.22
C GLY A 45 3.39 3.27 0.87
N LEU A 46 3.92 2.70 1.95
CA LEU A 46 3.15 2.24 3.11
C LEU A 46 2.45 3.42 3.82
N THR A 47 3.23 4.43 4.22
CA THR A 47 2.74 5.63 4.92
C THR A 47 1.69 6.36 4.10
N ARG A 48 1.97 6.60 2.82
CA ARG A 48 1.04 7.32 1.94
C ARG A 48 -0.32 6.64 1.90
N VAL A 49 -0.37 5.32 1.74
CA VAL A 49 -1.65 4.62 1.67
C VAL A 49 -2.34 4.60 3.03
N ILE A 50 -1.64 4.23 4.10
CA ILE A 50 -2.28 4.10 5.42
C ILE A 50 -2.80 5.45 5.91
N VAL A 51 -1.97 6.50 5.85
CA VAL A 51 -2.36 7.84 6.35
C VAL A 51 -3.48 8.44 5.51
N THR A 52 -3.37 8.45 4.19
CA THR A 52 -4.38 9.13 3.34
C THR A 52 -5.72 8.39 3.26
N ARG A 53 -5.74 7.10 3.61
CA ARG A 53 -6.95 6.25 3.56
C ARG A 53 -7.54 5.94 4.93
N ALA A 54 -6.84 6.24 6.03
CA ALA A 54 -7.23 5.91 7.40
C ALA A 54 -8.71 6.19 7.70
N GLU A 55 -9.18 7.38 7.35
CA GLU A 55 -10.54 7.85 7.63
C GLU A 55 -11.49 7.73 6.44
N LYS A 56 -11.10 7.02 5.38
CA LYS A 56 -11.89 6.92 4.13
C LYS A 56 -12.39 5.51 3.89
N ASP A 57 -11.49 4.61 3.53
CA ASP A 57 -11.83 3.24 3.09
C ASP A 57 -10.74 2.24 3.49
N LEU A 58 -9.89 2.56 4.46
CA LEU A 58 -8.81 1.68 4.91
C LEU A 58 -9.35 0.33 5.39
N ARG A 59 -10.56 0.28 5.99
CA ARG A 59 -11.21 -0.98 6.36
C ARG A 59 -11.43 -1.90 5.16
N ASP A 60 -11.98 -1.37 4.07
CA ASP A 60 -12.25 -2.16 2.86
C ASP A 60 -10.95 -2.60 2.18
N ILE A 61 -9.91 -1.75 2.21
CA ILE A 61 -8.58 -2.07 1.71
C ILE A 61 -7.95 -3.20 2.53
N LYS A 62 -8.08 -3.17 3.87
CA LYS A 62 -7.61 -4.23 4.78
C LYS A 62 -8.29 -5.57 4.50
N GLU A 63 -9.61 -5.56 4.33
CA GLU A 63 -10.36 -6.77 3.98
C GLU A 63 -9.90 -7.34 2.63
N LEU A 64 -9.70 -6.48 1.63
CA LEU A 64 -9.22 -6.89 0.31
C LEU A 64 -7.79 -7.45 0.38
N TYR A 65 -6.93 -6.83 1.19
CA TYR A 65 -5.57 -7.31 1.43
C TYR A 65 -5.58 -8.71 2.05
N TYR A 66 -6.39 -8.93 3.08
CA TYR A 66 -6.55 -10.25 3.70
C TYR A 66 -7.03 -11.30 2.69
N LYS A 67 -8.09 -10.99 1.91
CA LYS A 67 -8.63 -11.90 0.88
C LYS A 67 -7.60 -12.31 -0.17
N ARG A 68 -6.63 -11.44 -0.49
CA ARG A 68 -5.64 -11.67 -1.56
C ARG A 68 -4.32 -12.26 -1.07
N ASN A 69 -3.99 -12.06 0.20
CA ASN A 69 -2.67 -12.36 0.75
C ASN A 69 -2.71 -13.37 1.90
N SER A 70 -3.91 -13.73 2.39
CA SER A 70 -4.14 -14.67 3.48
C SER A 70 -3.43 -14.30 4.79
N VAL A 71 -3.18 -13.01 5.00
CA VAL A 71 -2.59 -12.44 6.22
C VAL A 71 -3.20 -11.06 6.46
N HIS A 72 -3.48 -10.74 7.72
CA HIS A 72 -3.96 -9.40 8.07
C HIS A 72 -2.88 -8.35 7.80
N LEU A 73 -3.31 -7.18 7.32
CA LEU A 73 -2.38 -6.11 6.93
C LEU A 73 -1.52 -5.68 8.13
N GLU A 74 -2.12 -5.59 9.30
CA GLU A 74 -1.48 -5.18 10.55
C GLU A 74 -0.40 -6.16 10.98
N ASP A 75 -0.64 -7.45 10.81
CA ASP A 75 0.34 -8.49 11.15
C ASP A 75 1.50 -8.48 10.17
N ALA A 76 1.21 -8.30 8.88
CA ALA A 76 2.24 -8.15 7.85
C ALA A 76 3.12 -6.92 8.13
N VAL A 77 2.50 -5.76 8.34
CA VAL A 77 3.22 -4.51 8.66
C VAL A 77 4.02 -4.64 9.95
N SER A 78 3.47 -5.28 10.98
CA SER A 78 4.15 -5.40 12.27
C SER A 78 5.48 -6.16 12.23
N LYS A 79 5.73 -6.94 11.19
CA LYS A 79 6.98 -7.69 10.97
C LYS A 79 8.03 -6.88 10.20
N GLU A 80 7.59 -5.95 9.37
CA GLU A 80 8.46 -5.19 8.47
C GLU A 80 9.00 -3.88 9.06
N ILE A 81 8.33 -3.31 10.07
CA ILE A 81 8.70 -2.02 10.67
C ILE A 81 8.84 -2.12 12.18
N SER A 82 9.55 -1.16 12.79
CA SER A 82 9.86 -1.16 14.23
C SER A 82 9.78 0.26 14.83
N GLY A 83 9.99 0.34 16.15
CA GLY A 83 10.04 1.62 16.88
C GLY A 83 8.71 2.37 16.92
N ASP A 84 8.77 3.69 17.08
CA ASP A 84 7.58 4.55 17.19
C ASP A 84 6.84 4.68 15.86
N TYR A 85 7.55 4.55 14.74
CA TYR A 85 6.92 4.47 13.42
C TYR A 85 5.96 3.28 13.32
N LYS A 86 6.37 2.09 13.82
CA LYS A 86 5.47 0.92 13.92
C LYS A 86 4.24 1.23 14.75
N LYS A 87 4.40 1.83 15.93
CA LYS A 87 3.27 2.15 16.82
C LYS A 87 2.29 3.06 16.10
N PHE A 88 2.78 4.16 15.51
CA PHE A 88 1.96 5.11 14.77
C PHE A 88 1.15 4.44 13.64
N ILE A 89 1.82 3.66 12.79
CA ILE A 89 1.15 2.97 11.68
C ILE A 89 0.13 1.94 12.17
N LEU A 90 0.43 1.16 13.21
CA LEU A 90 -0.51 0.19 13.77
C LEU A 90 -1.72 0.86 14.44
N THR A 91 -1.53 2.02 15.07
CA THR A 91 -2.64 2.83 15.60
C THR A 91 -3.58 3.27 14.49
N LEU A 92 -3.06 3.77 13.37
CA LEU A 92 -3.88 4.16 12.21
C LEU A 92 -4.60 2.96 11.57
N LEU A 93 -3.98 1.78 11.64
CA LEU A 93 -4.60 0.54 11.20
C LEU A 93 -5.69 0.04 12.17
N GLY A 94 -5.87 0.66 13.34
CA GLY A 94 -6.86 0.28 14.33
C GLY A 94 -6.50 -0.98 15.12
N LYS A 95 -5.21 -1.38 15.15
CA LYS A 95 -4.74 -2.42 16.06
C LYS A 95 -4.59 -1.79 17.44
N GLN A 96 -5.58 -2.01 18.30
CA GLN A 96 -5.45 -1.70 19.73
C GLN A 96 -4.55 -2.79 20.37
N ASP A 97 -3.71 -2.37 21.33
CA ASP A 97 -2.84 -3.27 22.09
C ASP A 97 -3.61 -4.39 22.79
#